data_AF-A0A0D2EA03-F1
#
_entry.id   AF-A0A0D2EA03-F1
#
_cell.length_a   1.000
_cell.length_b   1.000
_cell.length_c   1.000
_cell.angle_alpha   90.00
_cell.angle_beta   90.00
_cell.angle_gamma   90.00
#
_symmetry.space_group_name_H-M   'P 1'
#
loop_
_entity.id
_entity.type
_entity.pdbx_description
1 polymer ?
#
loop_
_entity_poly.entity_id
_entity_poly.type
_entity_poly.pdbx_seq_one_letter_code
_entity_poly.pdbx_strand_id
1 'polypeptide(L)'
;MDALRRTTSQDQSQTITIASSSPSTHRSPAFSSDPTLKISLPSTTDPPSAVRPPKQKVWVVFGATGHMGRSVTKTALAHGDRVCAVGQSLEDNLSTLSTLLSSFSSTSSFSSTSSTNYADTYLGLLCDVRIRPSVSATLDATIAHFGRIDIIANCTGYGVIGACEDQDEHEIRNQFETNFMGTLNIIQLSLPHFRQRQAGRYLIFSSTSGALGVPGLGPYCATKYAVEGLIESMLYEVDPFGIRATLVEPGHLRRDDDYSVASSTVAAAAAAAASAGTQVPPGAVSTTNGGGGGGGVSRPGTTIAATSGTGSNNVNTLPLFGHFKVAKASEPYTGRDAPAAHAQRTLHWMGNNQPVSVVKAAELVWQLGHCRYPPLRLILGSFAVDSIRDRLKSIIEEIEDWKHLSFPPLEPEPDADGEGEGEGEGEDDGEDQGEGDEMERDELDDDDDNNNDEEKTEGGDPKGRGGTATNYDARAPNVKIEDRMDVDR
;
A
#
# COMPACT_ATOMS: atom_id res chain seq x y z
N MET A 1 27.51 31.15 21.45
CA MET A 1 27.56 31.49 20.00
C MET A 1 26.11 31.58 19.53
N ASP A 2 25.29 32.57 19.85
CA ASP A 2 25.47 34.04 20.00
C ASP A 2 26.06 34.76 18.79
N ALA A 3 25.39 34.63 17.66
CA ALA A 3 25.35 35.67 16.62
C ALA A 3 24.19 35.41 15.65
N LEU A 4 23.01 35.98 15.93
CA LEU A 4 21.97 36.29 14.94
C LEU A 4 20.90 37.18 15.61
N ARG A 5 21.33 38.38 16.03
CA ARG A 5 20.43 39.48 16.40
C ARG A 5 20.99 40.79 15.87
N ARG A 6 20.10 41.52 15.18
CA ARG A 6 20.16 42.92 14.72
C ARG A 6 20.88 43.16 13.39
N THR A 7 20.11 43.48 12.37
CA THR A 7 19.99 44.87 11.91
C THR A 7 18.52 45.18 11.58
N THR A 8 18.00 46.21 12.22
CA THR A 8 16.73 46.87 11.92
C THR A 8 17.09 48.22 11.31
N SER A 9 16.63 48.49 10.09
CA SER A 9 16.53 49.86 9.57
C SER A 9 15.12 50.07 9.06
N GLN A 10 14.45 51.07 9.62
CA GLN A 10 13.22 51.65 9.10
C GLN A 10 13.54 52.37 7.79
N ASP A 11 12.72 52.17 6.75
CA ASP A 11 12.36 53.29 5.88
C ASP A 11 10.91 53.12 5.38
N GLN A 12 10.21 54.24 5.29
CA GLN A 12 8.78 54.34 5.08
C GLN A 12 8.43 54.51 3.59
N SER A 13 7.31 53.89 3.22
CA SER A 13 6.38 54.27 2.14
C SER A 13 6.91 54.48 0.72
N GLN A 14 6.51 53.59 -0.19
CA GLN A 14 5.74 53.98 -1.38
C GLN A 14 4.97 52.78 -1.94
N THR A 15 3.66 52.96 -2.03
CA THR A 15 2.66 52.01 -2.52
C THR A 15 2.68 51.96 -4.04
N ILE A 16 2.98 50.80 -4.63
CA ILE A 16 2.64 50.50 -6.02
C ILE A 16 1.86 49.19 -6.02
N THR A 17 0.56 49.33 -6.27
CA THR A 17 -0.42 48.23 -6.35
C THR A 17 -0.26 47.53 -7.70
N ILE A 18 0.28 46.32 -7.71
CA ILE A 18 0.20 45.41 -8.86
C ILE A 18 -0.84 44.35 -8.52
N ALA A 19 -1.93 44.32 -9.28
CA ALA A 19 -3.04 43.39 -9.12
C ALA A 19 -2.58 41.95 -9.37
N SER A 20 -2.50 41.13 -8.33
CA SER A 20 -2.27 39.69 -8.45
C SER A 20 -3.60 38.98 -8.74
N SER A 21 -3.72 38.41 -9.93
CA SER A 21 -4.79 37.50 -10.33
C SER A 21 -4.95 36.36 -9.33
N SER A 22 -6.17 36.18 -8.82
CA SER A 22 -6.52 35.20 -7.79
C SER A 22 -6.34 33.76 -8.28
N PRO A 23 -5.72 32.86 -7.49
CA PRO A 23 -5.74 31.42 -7.78
C PRO A 23 -7.13 30.87 -7.49
N SER A 24 -7.66 30.11 -8.44
CA SER A 24 -8.97 29.43 -8.38
C SER A 24 -9.16 28.67 -7.06
N THR A 25 -10.10 29.13 -6.23
CA THR A 25 -10.50 28.46 -5.00
C THR A 25 -11.34 27.22 -5.32
N HIS A 26 -10.71 26.07 -5.51
CA HIS A 26 -11.42 24.80 -5.32
C HIS A 26 -11.74 24.66 -3.83
N ARG A 27 -12.94 25.12 -3.44
CA ARG A 27 -13.47 25.02 -2.08
C ARG A 27 -13.65 23.55 -1.74
N SER A 28 -12.84 23.03 -0.80
CA SER A 28 -13.15 21.74 -0.17
C SER A 28 -14.54 21.83 0.48
N PRO A 29 -15.41 20.82 0.33
CA PRO A 29 -16.70 20.85 1.01
C PRO A 29 -16.48 20.94 2.52
N ALA A 30 -17.18 21.87 3.16
CA ALA A 30 -17.12 22.06 4.61
C ALA A 30 -17.46 20.74 5.32
N PHE A 31 -16.72 20.42 6.38
CA PHE A 31 -17.06 19.32 7.27
C PHE A 31 -18.46 19.57 7.86
N SER A 32 -19.45 18.81 7.37
CA SER A 32 -20.78 18.76 7.97
C SER A 32 -20.69 17.97 9.28
N SER A 33 -21.01 18.61 10.39
CA SER A 33 -21.05 18.02 11.73
C SER A 33 -22.35 17.26 12.00
N ASP A 34 -22.97 16.66 10.98
CA ASP A 34 -24.19 15.87 11.12
C ASP A 34 -23.83 14.42 11.52
N PRO A 35 -24.22 13.95 12.73
CA PRO A 35 -23.96 12.59 13.19
C PRO A 35 -24.68 11.49 12.38
N THR A 36 -25.56 11.86 11.44
CA THR A 36 -26.28 10.92 10.54
C THR A 36 -25.61 10.72 9.18
N LEU A 37 -24.58 11.49 8.84
CA LEU A 37 -23.81 11.28 7.61
C LEU A 37 -23.03 9.96 7.70
N LYS A 38 -23.55 8.93 7.03
CA LYS A 38 -22.81 7.69 6.76
C LYS A 38 -21.49 8.07 6.10
N ILE A 39 -20.39 7.61 6.68
CA ILE A 39 -19.06 7.79 6.09
C ILE A 39 -19.07 7.21 4.67
N SER A 40 -18.70 8.01 3.68
CA SER A 40 -18.77 7.61 2.28
C SER A 40 -17.62 8.22 1.48
N LEU A 41 -17.15 7.47 0.48
CA LEU A 41 -16.19 7.98 -0.49
C LEU A 41 -16.81 9.09 -1.35
N PRO A 42 -15.98 9.99 -1.93
CA PRO A 42 -16.47 11.00 -2.86
C PRO A 42 -17.22 10.39 -4.04
N SER A 43 -18.24 11.09 -4.54
CA SER A 43 -19.05 10.64 -5.70
C SER A 43 -18.20 10.42 -6.97
N THR A 44 -17.06 11.10 -7.09
CA THR A 44 -16.08 10.91 -8.17
C THR A 44 -15.51 9.49 -8.22
N THR A 45 -15.50 8.76 -7.10
CA THR A 45 -15.08 7.35 -7.05
C THR A 45 -16.19 6.38 -7.44
N ASP A 46 -17.42 6.89 -7.60
CA ASP A 46 -18.63 6.13 -7.91
C ASP A 46 -18.81 4.94 -6.93
N PRO A 47 -18.99 5.23 -5.62
CA PRO A 47 -19.07 4.22 -4.56
C PRO A 47 -20.43 3.50 -4.54
N PRO A 48 -20.55 2.41 -3.75
CA PRO A 48 -21.84 1.75 -3.53
C PRO A 48 -22.92 2.72 -3.06
N SER A 49 -24.10 2.64 -3.68
CA SER A 49 -25.24 3.53 -3.37
C SER A 49 -26.56 2.81 -3.57
N ALA A 50 -27.69 3.43 -3.19
CA ALA A 50 -29.02 2.85 -3.43
C ALA A 50 -29.31 2.63 -4.93
N VAL A 51 -28.80 3.52 -5.78
CA VAL A 51 -28.92 3.43 -7.24
C VAL A 51 -28.00 2.35 -7.82
N ARG A 52 -26.93 2.00 -7.11
CA ARG A 52 -25.97 0.97 -7.49
C ARG A 52 -25.59 0.11 -6.30
N PRO A 53 -26.42 -0.90 -5.97
CA PRO A 53 -26.12 -1.79 -4.85
C PRO A 53 -24.82 -2.57 -5.13
N PRO A 54 -24.00 -2.80 -4.09
CA PRO A 54 -22.80 -3.63 -4.22
C PRO A 54 -23.20 -5.06 -4.61
N LYS A 55 -22.38 -5.69 -5.45
CA LYS A 55 -22.51 -7.13 -5.78
C LYS A 55 -21.50 -7.90 -4.95
N GLN A 56 -21.91 -9.02 -4.34
CA GLN A 56 -21.06 -9.88 -3.52
C GLN A 56 -19.71 -10.18 -4.19
N LYS A 57 -18.62 -9.89 -3.47
CA LYS A 57 -17.22 -10.13 -3.86
C LYS A 57 -16.58 -11.20 -2.99
N VAL A 58 -15.52 -11.81 -3.52
CA VAL A 58 -14.63 -12.70 -2.77
C VAL A 58 -13.35 -11.94 -2.41
N TRP A 59 -13.11 -11.79 -1.10
CA TRP A 59 -11.96 -11.13 -0.53
C TRP A 59 -10.94 -12.14 -0.02
N VAL A 60 -9.65 -11.87 -0.23
CA VAL A 60 -8.56 -12.46 0.55
C VAL A 60 -7.95 -11.37 1.39
N VAL A 61 -7.96 -11.54 2.72
CA VAL A 61 -7.43 -10.57 3.67
C VAL A 61 -6.18 -11.17 4.32
N PHE A 62 -5.01 -10.76 3.85
CA PHE A 62 -3.74 -11.09 4.50
C PHE A 62 -3.55 -10.23 5.75
N GLY A 63 -3.20 -10.85 6.88
CA GLY A 63 -3.09 -10.17 8.17
C GLY A 63 -4.45 -9.99 8.87
N ALA A 64 -5.39 -10.92 8.66
CA ALA A 64 -6.76 -10.84 9.17
C ALA A 64 -6.86 -10.90 10.71
N THR A 65 -5.82 -11.36 11.40
CA THR A 65 -5.75 -11.41 12.87
C THR A 65 -5.31 -10.08 13.48
N GLY A 66 -4.64 -9.22 12.69
CA GLY A 66 -4.31 -7.85 13.05
C GLY A 66 -5.54 -6.94 13.13
N HIS A 67 -5.42 -5.81 13.80
CA HIS A 67 -6.54 -4.89 14.07
C HIS A 67 -7.28 -4.45 12.79
N MET A 68 -6.52 -4.01 11.77
CA MET A 68 -7.11 -3.54 10.52
C MET A 68 -7.68 -4.70 9.70
N GLY A 69 -6.90 -5.77 9.50
CA GLY A 69 -7.37 -6.94 8.74
C GLY A 69 -8.63 -7.53 9.36
N ARG A 70 -8.70 -7.66 10.68
CA ARG A 70 -9.90 -8.12 11.41
C ARG A 70 -11.10 -7.23 11.14
N SER A 71 -10.92 -5.90 11.22
CA SER A 71 -12.00 -4.96 10.97
C SER A 71 -12.48 -5.01 9.51
N VAL A 72 -11.56 -5.12 8.54
CA VAL A 72 -11.90 -5.29 7.12
C VAL A 72 -12.66 -6.59 6.88
N THR A 73 -12.20 -7.71 7.46
CA THR A 73 -12.90 -9.00 7.39
C THR A 73 -14.31 -8.89 7.96
N LYS A 74 -14.47 -8.29 9.15
CA LYS A 74 -15.77 -8.11 9.80
C LYS A 74 -16.71 -7.27 8.93
N THR A 75 -16.22 -6.15 8.41
CA THR A 75 -17.00 -5.24 7.56
C THR A 75 -17.44 -5.93 6.27
N ALA A 76 -16.53 -6.61 5.56
CA ALA A 76 -16.86 -7.30 4.32
C ALA A 76 -17.94 -8.39 4.54
N LEU A 77 -17.80 -9.21 5.57
CA LEU A 77 -18.82 -10.21 5.93
C LEU A 77 -20.16 -9.57 6.30
N ALA A 78 -20.15 -8.44 7.03
CA ALA A 78 -21.37 -7.72 7.42
C ALA A 78 -22.14 -7.15 6.21
N HIS A 79 -21.44 -6.83 5.11
CA HIS A 79 -22.04 -6.43 3.84
C HIS A 79 -22.38 -7.60 2.91
N GLY A 80 -22.22 -8.84 3.39
CA GLY A 80 -22.57 -10.05 2.67
C GLY A 80 -21.53 -10.51 1.66
N ASP A 81 -20.28 -10.06 1.76
CA ASP A 81 -19.18 -10.61 0.97
C ASP A 81 -18.68 -11.95 1.49
N ARG A 82 -17.89 -12.65 0.67
CA ARG A 82 -17.16 -13.86 1.08
C ARG A 82 -15.72 -13.50 1.39
N VAL A 83 -15.17 -14.02 2.47
CA VAL A 83 -13.84 -13.66 2.94
C VAL A 83 -12.99 -14.89 3.24
N CYS A 84 -11.83 -14.99 2.60
CA CYS A 84 -10.72 -15.77 3.12
C CYS A 84 -9.91 -14.89 4.07
N ALA A 85 -9.94 -15.22 5.37
CA ALA A 85 -9.18 -14.55 6.40
C ALA A 85 -7.87 -15.30 6.66
N VAL A 86 -6.74 -14.61 6.46
CA VAL A 86 -5.41 -15.22 6.51
C VAL A 86 -4.64 -14.69 7.72
N GLY A 87 -4.36 -15.56 8.68
CA GLY A 87 -3.48 -15.31 9.82
C GLY A 87 -2.03 -15.70 9.55
N GLN A 88 -1.13 -15.35 10.46
CA GLN A 88 0.31 -15.62 10.36
C GLN A 88 0.66 -17.01 10.92
N SER A 89 1.23 -17.90 10.11
CA SER A 89 1.44 -19.32 10.48
C SER A 89 2.26 -19.59 11.74
N LEU A 90 3.16 -18.69 12.14
CA LEU A 90 4.04 -18.88 13.32
C LEU A 90 3.50 -18.26 14.60
N GLU A 91 2.50 -17.38 14.50
CA GLU A 91 1.94 -16.63 15.65
C GLU A 91 0.47 -16.99 15.88
N ASP A 92 -0.27 -17.26 14.80
CA ASP A 92 -1.67 -17.63 14.82
C ASP A 92 -1.88 -19.14 14.68
N ASN A 93 -3.08 -19.58 15.01
CA ASN A 93 -3.54 -20.95 14.83
C ASN A 93 -4.98 -20.96 14.31
N LEU A 94 -5.44 -22.11 13.78
CA LEU A 94 -6.79 -22.22 13.23
C LEU A 94 -7.89 -21.90 14.26
N SER A 95 -7.66 -22.14 15.55
CA SER A 95 -8.59 -21.71 16.61
C SER A 95 -8.75 -20.19 16.66
N THR A 96 -7.68 -19.42 16.46
CA THR A 96 -7.74 -17.95 16.41
C THR A 96 -8.64 -17.48 15.27
N LEU A 97 -8.53 -18.10 14.09
CA LEU A 97 -9.39 -17.80 12.94
C LEU A 97 -10.84 -18.26 13.18
N SER A 98 -11.06 -19.37 13.89
CA SER A 98 -12.41 -19.82 14.28
C SER A 98 -13.07 -18.91 15.32
N THR A 99 -12.29 -18.39 16.28
CA THR A 99 -12.75 -17.41 17.26
C THR A 99 -13.12 -16.10 16.59
N LEU A 100 -12.33 -15.66 15.61
CA LEU A 100 -12.63 -14.49 14.77
C LEU A 100 -14.00 -14.64 14.09
N LEU A 101 -14.28 -15.80 13.48
CA LEU A 101 -15.61 -16.11 12.93
C LEU A 101 -16.72 -16.09 13.98
N SER A 102 -16.49 -16.73 15.14
CA SER A 102 -17.48 -16.82 16.24
C SER A 102 -17.86 -15.45 16.80
N SER A 103 -16.89 -14.52 16.83
CA SER A 103 -17.14 -13.13 17.24
C SER A 103 -18.06 -12.38 16.28
N PHE A 104 -18.14 -12.80 15.01
CA PHE A 104 -19.00 -12.16 14.01
C PHE A 104 -20.45 -12.62 14.13
N SER A 105 -20.67 -13.93 14.31
CA SER A 105 -22.01 -14.51 14.47
C SER A 105 -22.77 -13.97 15.68
N SER A 106 -22.05 -13.53 16.73
CA SER A 106 -22.63 -12.99 17.96
C SER A 106 -22.93 -11.49 17.91
N THR A 107 -22.34 -10.75 16.96
CA THR A 107 -22.50 -9.28 16.87
C THR A 107 -23.52 -8.85 15.81
N SER A 108 -23.98 -9.74 14.95
CA SER A 108 -24.90 -9.39 13.87
C SER A 108 -26.34 -9.18 14.38
N SER A 109 -26.74 -7.93 14.57
CA SER A 109 -28.16 -7.49 14.63
C SER A 109 -28.81 -7.51 13.23
N PHE A 110 -28.37 -8.44 12.36
CA PHE A 110 -28.82 -8.53 10.99
C PHE A 110 -30.20 -9.19 10.97
N SER A 111 -31.16 -8.51 10.34
CA SER A 111 -32.54 -8.97 10.18
C SER A 111 -32.57 -10.43 9.73
N SER A 112 -33.34 -11.23 10.49
CA SER A 112 -33.63 -12.67 10.42
C SER A 112 -34.15 -13.20 9.06
N THR A 113 -33.90 -12.53 7.94
CA THR A 113 -34.56 -12.81 6.66
C THR A 113 -33.77 -13.70 5.70
N SER A 114 -32.53 -14.10 6.01
CA SER A 114 -31.81 -15.09 5.20
C SER A 114 -30.90 -15.96 6.05
N SER A 115 -31.12 -17.27 6.02
CA SER A 115 -30.33 -18.35 6.64
C SER A 115 -28.92 -18.45 6.06
N THR A 116 -28.14 -17.38 6.11
CA THR A 116 -26.79 -17.35 5.55
C THR A 116 -25.87 -18.15 6.46
N ASN A 117 -25.46 -19.33 5.99
CA ASN A 117 -24.52 -20.16 6.71
C ASN A 117 -23.13 -19.52 6.63
N TYR A 118 -22.62 -18.99 7.74
CA TYR A 118 -21.30 -18.33 7.79
C TYR A 118 -20.17 -19.27 7.30
N ALA A 119 -20.36 -20.59 7.39
CA ALA A 119 -19.43 -21.58 6.86
C ALA A 119 -19.23 -21.49 5.33
N ASP A 120 -20.19 -20.96 4.58
CA ASP A 120 -20.11 -20.82 3.11
C ASP A 120 -19.54 -19.46 2.67
N THR A 121 -19.38 -18.52 3.62
CA THR A 121 -18.92 -17.14 3.35
C THR A 121 -17.57 -16.84 3.98
N TYR A 122 -17.01 -17.76 4.78
CA TYR A 122 -15.76 -17.56 5.49
C TYR A 122 -14.81 -18.76 5.35
N LEU A 123 -13.54 -18.47 5.04
CA LEU A 123 -12.46 -19.44 5.02
C LEU A 123 -11.27 -18.92 5.83
N GLY A 124 -10.92 -19.59 6.93
CA GLY A 124 -9.73 -19.27 7.72
C GLY A 124 -8.49 -20.05 7.26
N LEU A 125 -7.40 -19.36 6.92
CA LEU A 125 -6.13 -19.97 6.54
C LEU A 125 -4.95 -19.37 7.31
N LEU A 126 -3.83 -20.09 7.30
CA LEU A 126 -2.56 -19.62 7.85
C LEU A 126 -1.55 -19.47 6.72
N CYS A 127 -0.87 -18.34 6.67
CA CYS A 127 0.16 -18.04 5.69
C CYS A 127 1.33 -17.31 6.32
N ASP A 128 2.54 -17.60 5.85
CA ASP A 128 3.68 -16.69 6.01
C ASP A 128 3.97 -16.05 4.66
N VAL A 129 3.72 -14.74 4.54
CA VAL A 129 3.85 -14.00 3.28
C VAL A 129 5.28 -13.98 2.75
N ARG A 130 6.28 -14.18 3.62
CA ARG A 130 7.69 -14.30 3.25
C ARG A 130 7.95 -15.59 2.46
N ILE A 131 7.13 -16.62 2.70
CA ILE A 131 7.26 -17.94 2.08
C ILE A 131 6.35 -18.02 0.87
N ARG A 132 6.91 -17.76 -0.31
CA ARG A 132 6.17 -17.73 -1.58
C ARG A 132 5.24 -18.95 -1.81
N PRO A 133 5.64 -20.21 -1.56
CA PRO A 133 4.72 -21.36 -1.68
C PRO A 133 3.52 -21.31 -0.73
N SER A 134 3.67 -20.75 0.47
CA SER A 134 2.58 -20.58 1.43
C SER A 134 1.53 -19.59 0.90
N VAL A 135 1.97 -18.53 0.24
CA VAL A 135 1.09 -17.57 -0.43
C VAL A 135 0.34 -18.24 -1.59
N SER A 136 1.04 -19.02 -2.43
CA SER A 136 0.41 -19.77 -3.53
C SER A 136 -0.68 -20.70 -3.02
N ALA A 137 -0.38 -21.52 -2.00
CA ALA A 137 -1.35 -22.44 -1.41
C ALA A 137 -2.58 -21.71 -0.85
N THR A 138 -2.40 -20.51 -0.30
CA THR A 138 -3.51 -19.69 0.22
C THR A 138 -4.43 -19.21 -0.91
N LEU A 139 -3.85 -18.74 -2.02
CA LEU A 139 -4.61 -18.31 -3.20
C LEU A 139 -5.34 -19.50 -3.84
N ASP A 140 -4.64 -20.63 -4.02
CA ASP A 140 -5.20 -21.85 -4.60
C ASP A 140 -6.37 -22.41 -3.75
N ALA A 141 -6.20 -22.47 -2.43
CA ALA A 141 -7.25 -22.91 -1.52
C ALA A 141 -8.47 -21.96 -1.55
N THR A 142 -8.23 -20.65 -1.65
CA THR A 142 -9.32 -19.67 -1.78
C THR A 142 -10.09 -19.87 -3.07
N ILE A 143 -9.39 -20.02 -4.21
CA ILE A 143 -10.03 -20.26 -5.52
C ILE A 143 -10.76 -21.60 -5.51
N ALA A 144 -10.19 -22.65 -4.92
CA ALA A 144 -10.85 -23.95 -4.81
C ALA A 144 -12.14 -23.87 -3.98
N HIS A 145 -12.17 -23.06 -2.93
CA HIS A 145 -13.31 -22.94 -2.03
C HIS A 145 -14.40 -22.00 -2.56
N PHE A 146 -14.04 -20.81 -3.08
CA PHE A 146 -14.99 -19.80 -3.52
C PHE A 146 -15.15 -19.68 -5.04
N GLY A 147 -14.33 -20.40 -5.81
CA GLY A 147 -14.31 -20.39 -7.28
C GLY A 147 -13.58 -19.19 -7.90
N ARG A 148 -13.25 -18.16 -7.13
CA ARG A 148 -12.58 -16.94 -7.59
C ARG A 148 -11.98 -16.12 -6.44
N ILE A 149 -11.26 -15.07 -6.80
CA ILE A 149 -10.79 -14.01 -5.91
C ILE A 149 -11.05 -12.70 -6.63
N ASP A 150 -11.80 -11.78 -6.03
CA ASP A 150 -12.11 -10.48 -6.62
C ASP A 150 -11.25 -9.35 -6.03
N ILE A 151 -10.96 -9.43 -4.73
CA ILE A 151 -10.27 -8.38 -3.98
C ILE A 151 -9.21 -9.03 -3.09
N ILE A 152 -7.99 -8.49 -3.10
CA ILE A 152 -6.93 -8.85 -2.16
C ILE A 152 -6.64 -7.62 -1.31
N ALA A 153 -6.90 -7.71 -0.01
CA ALA A 153 -6.51 -6.72 0.97
C ALA A 153 -5.26 -7.21 1.70
N ASN A 154 -4.12 -6.53 1.51
CA ASN A 154 -2.90 -6.87 2.22
C ASN A 154 -2.72 -5.94 3.42
N CYS A 155 -3.09 -6.43 4.61
CA CYS A 155 -2.90 -5.74 5.89
C CYS A 155 -1.65 -6.23 6.64
N THR A 156 -0.79 -7.02 5.99
CA THR A 156 0.42 -7.53 6.64
C THR A 156 1.49 -6.45 6.76
N GLY A 157 2.33 -6.64 7.76
CA GLY A 157 3.51 -5.82 7.99
C GLY A 157 3.57 -5.24 9.39
N TYR A 158 4.78 -4.87 9.77
CA TYR A 158 5.07 -4.31 11.07
C TYR A 158 6.28 -3.36 10.95
N GLY A 159 6.55 -2.60 12.00
CA GLY A 159 7.72 -1.75 12.07
C GLY A 159 8.44 -1.88 13.40
N VAL A 160 9.68 -1.41 13.43
CA VAL A 160 10.48 -1.32 14.65
C VAL A 160 10.79 0.14 14.96
N ILE A 161 10.46 0.55 16.18
CA ILE A 161 10.80 1.85 16.75
C ILE A 161 12.22 1.78 17.29
N GLY A 162 13.10 2.63 16.79
CA GLY A 162 14.51 2.68 17.18
C GLY A 162 15.27 3.70 16.36
N ALA A 163 16.37 4.26 16.88
CA ALA A 163 17.31 4.97 16.02
C ALA A 163 17.75 4.04 14.88
N CYS A 164 18.07 4.59 13.71
CA CYS A 164 18.47 3.74 12.57
C CYS A 164 19.70 2.89 12.91
N GLU A 165 20.62 3.44 13.73
CA GLU A 165 21.83 2.77 14.22
C GLU A 165 21.55 1.70 15.29
N ASP A 166 20.43 1.83 16.04
CA ASP A 166 20.05 0.88 17.11
C ASP A 166 19.24 -0.32 16.59
N GLN A 167 18.81 -0.30 15.32
CA GLN A 167 18.03 -1.40 14.77
C GLN A 167 18.92 -2.54 14.32
N ASP A 168 18.62 -3.73 14.84
CA ASP A 168 19.30 -4.98 14.48
C ASP A 168 19.12 -5.31 12.99
N GLU A 169 20.20 -5.75 12.32
CA GLU A 169 20.20 -6.05 10.89
C GLU A 169 19.16 -7.12 10.52
N HIS A 170 19.02 -8.17 11.33
CA HIS A 170 18.06 -9.23 11.05
C HIS A 170 16.61 -8.71 11.17
N GLU A 171 16.35 -7.80 12.09
CA GLU A 171 15.05 -7.13 12.21
C GLU A 171 14.78 -6.16 11.06
N ILE A 172 15.80 -5.45 10.55
CA ILE A 172 15.70 -4.63 9.33
C ILE A 172 15.34 -5.51 8.13
N ARG A 173 16.07 -6.62 7.92
CA ARG A 173 15.78 -7.57 6.84
C ARG A 173 14.38 -8.15 6.96
N ASN A 174 13.94 -8.55 8.16
CA ASN A 174 12.60 -9.09 8.35
C ASN A 174 11.47 -8.08 8.07
N GLN A 175 11.70 -6.78 8.34
CA GLN A 175 10.76 -5.73 7.92
C GLN A 175 10.64 -5.70 6.39
N PHE A 176 11.73 -5.78 5.64
CA PHE A 176 11.69 -5.87 4.18
C PHE A 176 11.06 -7.17 3.68
N GLU A 177 11.41 -8.31 4.28
CA GLU A 177 10.84 -9.61 3.90
C GLU A 177 9.32 -9.64 4.08
N THR A 178 8.83 -9.07 5.18
CA THR A 178 7.40 -9.07 5.49
C THR A 178 6.66 -7.99 4.70
N ASN A 179 7.10 -6.73 4.82
CA ASN A 179 6.36 -5.57 4.31
C ASN A 179 6.47 -5.48 2.78
N PHE A 180 7.65 -5.76 2.21
CA PHE A 180 7.92 -5.61 0.78
C PHE A 180 7.88 -6.95 0.05
N MET A 181 8.78 -7.90 0.36
CA MET A 181 8.85 -9.18 -0.36
C MET A 181 7.55 -9.97 -0.22
N GLY A 182 6.92 -9.96 0.96
CA GLY A 182 5.61 -10.55 1.18
C GLY A 182 4.51 -9.94 0.31
N THR A 183 4.47 -8.61 0.21
CA THR A 183 3.55 -7.89 -0.70
C THR A 183 3.81 -8.28 -2.16
N LEU A 184 5.08 -8.32 -2.57
CA LEU A 184 5.46 -8.71 -3.93
C LEU A 184 5.07 -10.16 -4.25
N ASN A 185 5.25 -11.08 -3.32
CA ASN A 185 4.83 -12.48 -3.47
C ASN A 185 3.32 -12.58 -3.71
N ILE A 186 2.51 -11.90 -2.89
CA ILE A 186 1.05 -11.86 -3.03
C ILE A 186 0.67 -11.35 -4.42
N ILE A 187 1.25 -10.24 -4.84
CA ILE A 187 0.96 -9.60 -6.13
C ILE A 187 1.34 -10.55 -7.28
N GLN A 188 2.59 -10.97 -7.36
CA GLN A 188 3.07 -11.77 -8.50
C GLN A 188 2.31 -13.10 -8.65
N LEU A 189 1.92 -13.74 -7.55
CA LEU A 189 1.18 -15.00 -7.60
C LEU A 189 -0.31 -14.82 -7.95
N SER A 190 -0.90 -13.66 -7.63
CA SER A 190 -2.31 -13.39 -7.91
C SER A 190 -2.56 -12.66 -9.24
N LEU A 191 -1.56 -11.94 -9.76
CA LEU A 191 -1.66 -11.19 -11.02
C LEU A 191 -2.09 -12.04 -12.23
N PRO A 192 -1.56 -13.27 -12.46
CA PRO A 192 -2.02 -14.10 -13.57
C PRO A 192 -3.52 -14.41 -13.52
N HIS A 193 -4.05 -14.65 -12.32
CA HIS A 193 -5.47 -14.91 -12.09
C HIS A 193 -6.33 -13.67 -12.39
N PHE A 194 -5.94 -12.49 -11.89
CA PHE A 194 -6.63 -11.23 -12.19
C PHE A 194 -6.54 -10.87 -13.67
N ARG A 195 -5.38 -11.08 -14.30
CA ARG A 195 -5.16 -10.81 -15.72
C ARG A 195 -6.03 -11.71 -16.58
N GLN A 196 -6.12 -13.01 -16.29
CA GLN A 196 -7.00 -13.91 -17.04
C GLN A 196 -8.48 -13.49 -16.94
N ARG A 197 -8.89 -12.97 -15.79
CA ARG A 197 -10.26 -12.49 -15.54
C ARG A 197 -10.54 -11.08 -16.05
N GLN A 198 -9.52 -10.34 -16.48
CA GLN A 198 -9.58 -8.91 -16.82
C GLN A 198 -10.25 -8.07 -15.71
N ALA A 199 -10.05 -8.48 -14.45
CA ALA A 199 -10.65 -7.86 -13.29
C ALA A 199 -9.92 -8.30 -12.02
N GLY A 200 -9.62 -7.33 -11.17
CA GLY A 200 -9.04 -7.58 -9.86
C GLY A 200 -8.83 -6.28 -9.10
N ARG A 201 -8.78 -6.36 -7.77
CA ARG A 201 -8.52 -5.20 -6.93
C ARG A 201 -7.55 -5.52 -5.82
N TYR A 202 -6.53 -4.68 -5.69
CA TYR A 202 -5.63 -4.68 -4.55
C TYR A 202 -5.95 -3.51 -3.62
N LEU A 203 -6.03 -3.79 -2.32
CA LEU A 203 -6.09 -2.78 -1.27
C LEU A 203 -4.87 -3.02 -0.39
N ILE A 204 -3.80 -2.28 -0.65
CA ILE A 204 -2.49 -2.49 -0.04
C ILE A 204 -2.33 -1.49 1.09
N PHE A 205 -2.18 -1.96 2.32
CA PHE A 205 -1.98 -1.08 3.46
C PHE A 205 -0.53 -0.60 3.50
N SER A 206 -0.34 0.65 3.08
CA SER A 206 0.88 1.43 3.27
C SER A 206 0.86 2.03 4.68
N SER A 207 1.25 3.29 4.82
CA SER A 207 1.23 4.11 6.02
C SER A 207 1.46 5.57 5.58
N THR A 208 1.16 6.52 6.45
CA THR A 208 1.73 7.88 6.30
C THR A 208 3.26 7.84 6.09
N SER A 209 3.95 6.85 6.66
CA SER A 209 5.39 6.62 6.47
C SER A 209 5.82 6.16 5.07
N GLY A 210 4.88 5.87 4.16
CA GLY A 210 5.20 5.64 2.74
C GLY A 210 5.35 6.93 1.93
N ALA A 211 4.88 8.06 2.46
CA ALA A 211 4.95 9.38 1.84
C ALA A 211 5.84 10.39 2.59
N LEU A 212 6.26 10.08 3.84
CA LEU A 212 7.20 10.91 4.60
C LEU A 212 8.05 10.10 5.59
N GLY A 213 9.26 10.59 5.88
CA GLY A 213 10.14 10.02 6.90
C GLY A 213 9.70 10.38 8.31
N VAL A 214 9.75 9.40 9.23
CA VAL A 214 9.41 9.59 10.65
C VAL A 214 10.62 9.26 11.53
N PRO A 215 11.07 10.17 12.43
CA PRO A 215 12.16 9.88 13.35
C PRO A 215 11.89 8.62 14.17
N GLY A 216 12.91 7.74 14.24
CA GLY A 216 12.80 6.47 14.95
C GLY A 216 12.14 5.33 14.17
N LEU A 217 11.78 5.54 12.89
CA LEU A 217 11.13 4.53 12.03
C LEU A 217 11.82 4.40 10.66
N GLY A 218 13.11 4.75 10.54
CA GLY A 218 13.83 4.81 9.25
C GLY A 218 13.64 3.57 8.37
N PRO A 219 14.06 2.36 8.83
CA PRO A 219 13.85 1.13 8.08
C PRO A 219 12.39 0.84 7.73
N TYR A 220 11.46 1.07 8.65
CA TYR A 220 10.02 0.91 8.39
C TYR A 220 9.55 1.84 7.26
N CYS A 221 9.91 3.13 7.29
CA CYS A 221 9.58 4.09 6.25
C CYS A 221 10.13 3.61 4.89
N ALA A 222 11.40 3.18 4.84
CA ALA A 222 11.99 2.65 3.62
C ALA A 222 11.18 1.48 3.01
N THR A 223 10.70 0.54 3.84
CA THR A 223 9.82 -0.53 3.35
C THR A 223 8.50 -0.03 2.77
N LYS A 224 7.90 1.02 3.36
CA LYS A 224 6.63 1.56 2.90
C LYS A 224 6.79 2.37 1.62
N TYR A 225 7.85 3.17 1.49
CA TYR A 225 8.23 3.80 0.21
C TYR A 225 8.45 2.76 -0.90
N ALA A 226 9.14 1.66 -0.60
CA ALA A 226 9.36 0.58 -1.57
C ALA A 226 8.04 -0.07 -2.01
N VAL A 227 7.09 -0.26 -1.10
CA VAL A 227 5.75 -0.76 -1.42
C VAL A 227 4.99 0.23 -2.31
N GLU A 228 5.00 1.53 -1.99
CA GLU A 228 4.32 2.52 -2.82
C GLU A 228 4.90 2.58 -4.23
N GLY A 229 6.23 2.65 -4.36
CA GLY A 229 6.89 2.65 -5.67
C GLY A 229 6.58 1.40 -6.49
N LEU A 230 6.51 0.22 -5.85
CA LEU A 230 6.07 -1.02 -6.51
C LEU A 230 4.65 -0.91 -7.07
N ILE A 231 3.69 -0.43 -6.26
CA ILE A 231 2.29 -0.34 -6.69
C ILE A 231 2.11 0.72 -7.76
N GLU A 232 2.76 1.87 -7.64
CA GLU A 232 2.71 2.95 -8.63
C GLU A 232 3.23 2.49 -9.99
N SER A 233 4.40 1.84 -10.01
CA SER A 233 4.98 1.33 -11.25
C SER A 233 4.11 0.23 -11.87
N MET A 234 3.65 -0.72 -11.05
CA MET A 234 2.85 -1.86 -11.53
C MET A 234 1.55 -1.42 -12.18
N LEU A 235 0.90 -0.33 -11.71
CA LEU A 235 -0.40 0.08 -12.24
C LEU A 235 -0.37 0.44 -13.72
N TYR A 236 0.74 1.00 -14.22
CA TYR A 236 0.91 1.25 -15.67
C TYR A 236 0.88 -0.03 -16.50
N GLU A 237 1.33 -1.15 -15.94
CA GLU A 237 1.38 -2.45 -16.62
C GLU A 237 0.03 -3.18 -16.59
N VAL A 238 -0.75 -3.00 -15.52
CA VAL A 238 -1.93 -3.84 -15.23
C VAL A 238 -3.27 -3.16 -15.48
N ASP A 239 -3.32 -1.83 -15.64
CA ASP A 239 -4.54 -1.08 -15.93
C ASP A 239 -5.25 -1.55 -17.23
N PRO A 240 -4.54 -1.86 -18.34
CA PRO A 240 -5.16 -2.41 -19.55
C PRO A 240 -5.92 -3.73 -19.32
N PHE A 241 -5.60 -4.45 -18.25
CA PHE A 241 -6.26 -5.70 -17.86
C PHE A 241 -7.40 -5.48 -16.86
N GLY A 242 -7.84 -4.24 -16.61
CA GLY A 242 -8.91 -3.94 -15.67
C GLY A 242 -8.56 -4.21 -14.19
N ILE A 243 -7.26 -4.31 -13.88
CA ILE A 243 -6.76 -4.53 -12.52
C ILE A 243 -6.49 -3.18 -11.87
N ARG A 244 -7.03 -2.97 -10.67
CA ARG A 244 -6.88 -1.70 -9.93
C ARG A 244 -6.20 -1.94 -8.59
N ALA A 245 -5.51 -0.92 -8.08
CA ALA A 245 -4.89 -0.95 -6.77
C ALA A 245 -5.10 0.38 -6.05
N THR A 246 -5.28 0.31 -4.73
CA THR A 246 -5.28 1.47 -3.83
C THR A 246 -4.30 1.23 -2.69
N LEU A 247 -3.41 2.18 -2.48
CA LEU A 247 -2.57 2.34 -1.30
C LEU A 247 -3.43 2.99 -0.20
N VAL A 248 -3.69 2.23 0.86
CA VAL A 248 -4.37 2.73 2.06
C VAL A 248 -3.31 3.23 3.01
N GLU A 249 -3.31 4.53 3.31
CA GLU A 249 -2.27 5.23 4.06
C GLU A 249 -2.81 5.73 5.41
N PRO A 250 -2.97 4.84 6.40
CA PRO A 250 -3.45 5.24 7.70
C PRO A 250 -2.36 5.96 8.51
N GLY A 251 -2.78 6.98 9.24
CA GLY A 251 -2.08 7.46 10.43
C GLY A 251 -2.33 6.54 11.63
N HIS A 252 -2.29 7.08 12.84
CA HIS A 252 -2.59 6.30 14.03
C HIS A 252 -4.10 5.98 14.12
N LEU A 253 -4.43 4.70 14.26
CA LEU A 253 -5.82 4.22 14.30
C LEU A 253 -6.27 3.88 15.71
N ARG A 254 -7.46 4.34 16.10
CA ARG A 254 -8.17 3.92 17.31
C ARG A 254 -8.66 2.49 17.14
N ARG A 255 -8.39 1.66 18.15
CA ARG A 255 -8.91 0.30 18.27
C ARG A 255 -10.27 0.34 18.97
N ASP A 256 -11.29 0.78 18.25
CA ASP A 256 -12.68 0.84 18.73
C ASP A 256 -13.53 -0.34 18.24
N ASP A 257 -12.90 -1.46 17.89
CA ASP A 257 -13.57 -2.72 17.62
C ASP A 257 -13.85 -3.49 18.93
N ASP A 258 -15.09 -3.94 19.11
CA ASP A 258 -15.55 -4.74 20.27
C ASP A 258 -14.97 -6.17 20.27
N TYR A 259 -13.64 -6.31 20.36
CA TYR A 259 -12.93 -7.59 20.39
C TYR A 259 -12.52 -8.04 21.81
N SER A 260 -12.91 -7.29 22.84
CA SER A 260 -12.47 -7.51 24.23
C SER A 260 -12.95 -8.83 24.87
N VAL A 261 -13.96 -9.49 24.29
CA VAL A 261 -14.53 -10.75 24.84
C VAL A 261 -13.74 -12.00 24.39
N ALA A 262 -12.96 -11.91 23.32
CA ALA A 262 -12.18 -13.05 22.77
C ALA A 262 -10.68 -13.01 23.16
N SER A 263 -10.12 -11.84 23.46
CA SER A 263 -8.69 -11.70 23.75
C SER A 263 -8.27 -12.33 25.08
N SER A 264 -9.16 -12.37 26.08
CA SER A 264 -8.90 -12.96 27.40
C SER A 264 -8.84 -14.48 27.35
N THR A 265 -9.62 -15.12 26.48
CA THR A 265 -9.65 -16.58 26.34
C THR A 265 -8.51 -17.11 25.48
N VAL A 266 -8.08 -16.37 24.43
CA VAL A 266 -6.93 -16.74 23.60
C VAL A 266 -5.59 -16.56 24.34
N ALA A 267 -5.42 -15.47 25.10
CA ALA A 267 -4.26 -15.30 25.97
C ALA A 267 -4.18 -16.38 27.05
N ALA A 268 -5.33 -16.76 27.64
CA ALA A 268 -5.41 -17.85 28.61
C ALA A 268 -5.15 -19.24 27.99
N ALA A 269 -5.64 -19.50 26.77
CA ALA A 269 -5.43 -20.76 26.07
C ALA A 269 -3.98 -20.93 25.59
N ALA A 270 -3.34 -19.85 25.11
CA ALA A 270 -1.92 -19.84 24.76
C ALA A 270 -1.03 -20.04 26.00
N ALA A 271 -1.37 -19.40 27.13
CA ALA A 271 -0.67 -19.61 28.40
C ALA A 271 -0.87 -21.05 28.94
N ALA A 272 -2.07 -21.62 28.81
CA ALA A 272 -2.37 -23.00 29.21
C ALA A 272 -1.61 -24.02 28.35
N ALA A 273 -1.54 -23.83 27.03
CA ALA A 273 -0.79 -24.68 26.13
C ALA A 273 0.73 -24.65 26.41
N ALA A 274 1.28 -23.48 26.77
CA ALA A 274 2.67 -23.33 27.20
C ALA A 274 2.95 -24.04 28.54
N SER A 275 1.95 -24.14 29.42
CA SER A 275 2.08 -24.82 30.72
C SER A 275 1.88 -26.35 30.67
N ALA A 276 1.29 -26.88 29.60
CA ALA A 276 0.96 -28.32 29.47
C ALA A 276 2.08 -29.19 28.89
N GLY A 277 3.19 -28.59 28.44
CA GLY A 277 4.30 -29.29 27.81
C GLY A 277 5.41 -29.73 28.77
N THR A 278 5.16 -30.65 29.71
CA THR A 278 6.17 -31.59 30.26
C THR A 278 5.47 -32.72 31.02
N GLN A 279 5.02 -33.77 30.33
CA GLN A 279 4.94 -35.12 30.91
C GLN A 279 5.34 -36.15 29.86
N VAL A 280 6.59 -36.60 29.94
CA VAL A 280 7.04 -37.82 29.26
C VAL A 280 6.67 -39.00 30.16
N PRO A 281 5.86 -39.98 29.71
CA PRO A 281 5.61 -41.18 30.49
C PRO A 281 6.84 -42.11 30.46
N PRO A 282 7.18 -42.80 31.56
CA PRO A 282 8.35 -43.66 31.60
C PRO A 282 8.05 -45.03 30.98
N GLY A 283 8.87 -45.44 30.01
CA GLY A 283 9.04 -46.83 29.64
C GLY A 283 8.71 -47.18 28.19
N ALA A 284 9.72 -47.18 27.33
CA ALA A 284 9.85 -48.14 26.23
C ALA A 284 11.31 -48.21 25.77
N VAL A 285 11.93 -49.36 26.01
CA VAL A 285 13.25 -49.78 25.51
C VAL A 285 13.10 -50.29 24.08
N SER A 286 14.00 -49.89 23.17
CA SER A 286 14.43 -50.66 21.99
C SER A 286 15.72 -50.04 21.45
N THR A 287 16.92 -50.59 21.73
CA THR A 287 17.71 -51.53 20.89
C THR A 287 17.86 -51.09 19.43
N THR A 288 19.00 -51.08 18.73
CA THR A 288 20.45 -51.31 18.95
C THR A 288 21.11 -51.08 17.58
N ASN A 289 22.43 -50.85 17.58
CA ASN A 289 23.42 -50.96 16.49
C ASN A 289 23.51 -49.79 15.50
N GLY A 290 24.70 -49.24 15.20
CA GLY A 290 26.06 -49.59 15.60
C GLY A 290 27.08 -48.91 14.67
N GLY A 291 28.32 -48.72 15.13
CA GLY A 291 29.47 -48.54 14.24
C GLY A 291 30.47 -47.43 14.58
N GLY A 292 31.42 -47.73 15.47
CA GLY A 292 32.85 -47.72 15.09
C GLY A 292 33.74 -46.49 15.32
N GLY A 293 34.51 -46.51 16.42
CA GLY A 293 35.96 -46.21 16.52
C GLY A 293 36.42 -44.74 16.50
N GLY A 294 37.36 -44.26 17.33
CA GLY A 294 38.22 -44.85 18.36
C GLY A 294 39.44 -43.95 18.64
N GLY A 295 39.79 -43.75 19.94
CA GLY A 295 41.10 -43.31 20.47
C GLY A 295 41.39 -41.79 20.45
N GLY A 296 41.91 -41.11 21.48
CA GLY A 296 42.35 -41.45 22.83
C GLY A 296 43.21 -40.30 23.42
N VAL A 297 43.34 -40.27 24.76
CA VAL A 297 44.38 -39.62 25.61
C VAL A 297 44.14 -38.20 26.24
N SER A 298 43.51 -38.21 27.42
CA SER A 298 43.94 -37.72 28.77
C SER A 298 44.66 -36.38 29.07
N ARG A 299 43.90 -35.46 29.75
CA ARG A 299 44.06 -34.74 31.07
C ARG A 299 45.26 -33.78 31.38
N PRO A 300 45.20 -32.90 32.43
CA PRO A 300 44.07 -32.43 33.27
C PRO A 300 44.03 -30.91 33.65
N GLY A 301 42.86 -30.43 34.10
CA GLY A 301 42.72 -29.68 35.37
C GLY A 301 42.48 -28.16 35.30
N THR A 302 41.24 -27.72 35.58
CA THR A 302 40.92 -26.72 36.63
C THR A 302 39.40 -26.77 36.90
N THR A 303 39.03 -27.04 38.14
CA THR A 303 37.65 -27.08 38.65
C THR A 303 37.26 -25.70 39.16
N ILE A 304 36.22 -25.03 38.65
CA ILE A 304 35.39 -24.10 39.44
C ILE A 304 33.91 -24.16 38.99
N ALA A 305 33.08 -24.54 39.98
CA ALA A 305 31.66 -24.26 40.22
C ALA A 305 30.64 -24.29 39.07
N ALA A 306 29.83 -25.36 39.07
CA ALA A 306 28.51 -25.40 38.48
C ALA A 306 27.58 -24.39 39.17
N THR A 307 27.09 -23.41 38.42
CA THR A 307 25.80 -22.77 38.70
C THR A 307 24.85 -23.19 37.60
N SER A 308 23.83 -23.92 38.01
CA SER A 308 22.70 -24.37 37.20
C SER A 308 21.91 -23.17 36.69
N GLY A 309 22.29 -22.65 35.52
CA GLY A 309 21.44 -21.79 34.70
C GLY A 309 20.54 -22.66 33.84
N THR A 310 19.28 -22.79 34.23
CA THR A 310 18.22 -23.33 33.37
C THR A 310 18.12 -22.44 32.13
N GLY A 311 18.71 -22.89 31.03
CA GLY A 311 18.57 -22.30 29.72
C GLY A 311 17.12 -22.40 29.25
N SER A 312 16.33 -21.39 29.58
CA SER A 312 15.12 -21.07 28.83
C SER A 312 15.58 -20.62 27.45
N ASN A 313 15.17 -21.35 26.41
CA ASN A 313 15.19 -20.87 25.02
C ASN A 313 14.22 -19.68 24.93
N ASN A 314 14.63 -18.52 25.43
CA ASN A 314 13.92 -17.27 25.25
C ASN A 314 14.16 -16.83 23.81
N VAL A 315 13.15 -17.05 22.95
CA VAL A 315 13.06 -16.34 21.67
C VAL A 315 13.12 -14.85 22.02
N ASN A 316 14.19 -14.20 21.58
CA ASN A 316 14.53 -12.81 21.91
C ASN A 316 13.52 -11.88 21.20
N THR A 317 12.32 -11.76 21.76
CA THR A 317 11.23 -10.98 21.18
C THR A 317 11.31 -9.55 21.68
N LEU A 318 11.42 -8.60 20.75
CA LEU A 318 11.41 -7.17 21.10
C LEU A 318 10.06 -6.81 21.75
N PRO A 319 10.07 -5.94 22.78
CA PRO A 319 8.83 -5.48 23.39
C PRO A 319 7.97 -4.71 22.38
N LEU A 320 6.65 -4.85 22.52
CA LEU A 320 5.68 -4.19 21.64
C LEU A 320 5.21 -2.85 22.22
N PHE A 321 5.10 -1.85 21.36
CA PHE A 321 4.39 -0.60 21.60
C PHE A 321 3.30 -0.42 20.54
N GLY A 322 2.05 -0.69 20.92
CA GLY A 322 0.93 -0.71 19.98
C GLY A 322 1.02 -1.90 19.02
N HIS A 323 1.49 -1.67 17.80
CA HIS A 323 1.76 -2.70 16.78
C HIS A 323 3.21 -2.65 16.27
N PHE A 324 4.04 -1.80 16.87
CA PHE A 324 5.46 -1.70 16.58
C PHE A 324 6.26 -2.49 17.60
N LYS A 325 7.36 -3.09 17.17
CA LYS A 325 8.42 -3.55 18.09
C LYS A 325 9.25 -2.34 18.53
N VAL A 326 9.94 -2.42 19.66
CA VAL A 326 10.83 -1.36 20.16
C VAL A 326 12.23 -1.92 20.32
N ALA A 327 13.18 -1.37 19.55
CA ALA A 327 14.59 -1.69 19.66
C ALA A 327 15.17 -1.14 20.98
N LYS A 328 16.23 -1.78 21.48
CA LYS A 328 16.94 -1.32 22.66
C LYS A 328 17.78 -0.09 22.29
N ALA A 329 17.53 1.02 22.95
CA ALA A 329 18.34 2.23 22.79
C ALA A 329 19.79 2.01 23.25
N SER A 330 20.75 2.54 22.50
CA SER A 330 22.16 2.62 22.88
C SER A 330 22.64 4.08 22.99
N GLU A 331 23.81 4.33 23.58
CA GLU A 331 24.39 5.68 23.60
C GLU A 331 24.82 6.10 22.18
N PRO A 332 24.49 7.32 21.70
CA PRO A 332 23.97 8.48 22.45
C PRO A 332 22.42 8.60 22.48
N TYR A 333 21.68 7.62 21.99
CA TYR A 333 20.21 7.62 21.89
C TYR A 333 19.47 7.13 23.15
N THR A 334 20.04 7.27 24.35
CA THR A 334 19.40 6.86 25.62
C THR A 334 18.53 7.97 26.24
N GLY A 335 18.71 9.21 25.81
CA GLY A 335 18.03 10.39 26.37
C GLY A 335 16.54 10.48 26.03
N ARG A 336 15.85 11.42 26.68
CA ARG A 336 14.43 11.70 26.43
C ARG A 336 14.16 12.04 24.96
N ASP A 337 15.04 12.78 24.32
CA ASP A 337 14.86 13.22 22.92
C ASP A 337 15.43 12.25 21.89
N ALA A 338 15.82 11.05 22.34
CA ALA A 338 16.21 9.97 21.45
C ALA A 338 15.10 9.59 20.46
N PRO A 339 15.46 9.14 19.25
CA PRO A 339 14.48 8.79 18.21
C PRO A 339 13.39 7.82 18.68
N ALA A 340 13.76 6.77 19.43
CA ALA A 340 12.81 5.79 19.95
C ALA A 340 11.80 6.41 20.93
N ALA A 341 12.31 7.18 21.90
CA ALA A 341 11.48 7.84 22.91
C ALA A 341 10.60 8.94 22.30
N HIS A 342 11.11 9.67 21.29
CA HIS A 342 10.32 10.63 20.52
C HIS A 342 9.17 9.93 19.78
N ALA A 343 9.46 8.88 19.02
CA ALA A 343 8.44 8.13 18.28
C ALA A 343 7.33 7.59 19.19
N GLN A 344 7.69 7.02 20.36
CA GLN A 344 6.71 6.55 21.34
C GLN A 344 5.83 7.67 21.87
N ARG A 345 6.40 8.85 22.20
CA ARG A 345 5.61 10.01 22.65
C ARG A 345 4.67 10.51 21.55
N THR A 346 5.16 10.62 20.33
CA THR A 346 4.37 11.08 19.18
C THR A 346 3.20 10.12 18.91
N LEU A 347 3.45 8.81 18.89
CA LEU A 347 2.40 7.80 18.74
C LEU A 347 1.38 7.84 19.90
N HIS A 348 1.85 7.98 21.14
CA HIS A 348 0.97 8.11 22.30
C HIS A 348 0.10 9.37 22.22
N TRP A 349 0.69 10.51 21.85
CA TRP A 349 -0.01 11.77 21.69
C TRP A 349 -1.06 11.69 20.57
N MET A 350 -0.72 11.10 19.42
CA MET A 350 -1.69 10.89 18.33
C MET A 350 -2.83 9.97 18.76
N GLY A 351 -2.53 8.91 19.52
CA GLY A 351 -3.53 8.00 20.08
C GLY A 351 -4.56 8.69 20.96
N ASN A 352 -4.16 9.69 21.75
CA ASN A 352 -5.05 10.42 22.63
C ASN A 352 -5.84 11.54 21.93
N ASN A 353 -5.26 12.17 20.89
CA ASN A 353 -5.81 13.42 20.35
C ASN A 353 -6.56 13.25 19.02
N GLN A 354 -6.14 12.33 18.15
CA GLN A 354 -6.74 12.18 16.81
C GLN A 354 -6.67 10.74 16.27
N PRO A 355 -7.13 9.72 17.02
CA PRO A 355 -7.05 8.37 16.51
C PRO A 355 -8.17 8.12 15.50
N VAL A 356 -7.81 7.73 14.28
CA VAL A 356 -8.78 7.39 13.23
C VAL A 356 -9.47 6.08 13.59
N SER A 357 -10.80 6.03 13.61
CA SER A 357 -11.51 4.78 13.94
C SER A 357 -11.16 3.66 12.96
N VAL A 358 -10.73 2.51 13.46
CA VAL A 358 -10.44 1.32 12.64
C VAL A 358 -11.72 0.80 11.97
N VAL A 359 -12.86 0.87 12.66
CA VAL A 359 -14.15 0.43 12.12
C VAL A 359 -14.60 1.32 10.96
N LYS A 360 -14.47 2.65 11.11
CA LYS A 360 -14.78 3.59 10.02
C LYS A 360 -13.82 3.46 8.85
N ALA A 361 -12.53 3.22 9.11
CA ALA A 361 -11.54 2.95 8.08
C ALA A 361 -11.88 1.68 7.30
N ALA A 362 -12.27 0.59 7.98
CA ALA A 362 -12.68 -0.65 7.33
C ALA A 362 -13.93 -0.47 6.46
N GLU A 363 -14.89 0.36 6.87
CA GLU A 363 -16.05 0.73 6.04
C GLU A 363 -15.63 1.43 4.74
N LEU A 364 -14.71 2.40 4.81
CA LEU A 364 -14.16 3.04 3.61
C LEU A 364 -13.40 2.06 2.72
N VAL A 365 -12.62 1.13 3.30
CA VAL A 365 -11.89 0.09 2.57
C VAL A 365 -12.85 -0.88 1.88
N TRP A 366 -13.96 -1.23 2.52
CA TRP A 366 -15.01 -2.03 1.89
C TRP A 366 -15.65 -1.29 0.69
N GLN A 367 -15.95 0.00 0.86
CA GLN A 367 -16.44 0.84 -0.25
C GLN A 367 -15.41 0.94 -1.38
N LEU A 368 -14.12 1.06 -1.07
CA LEU A 368 -13.04 1.03 -2.07
C LEU A 368 -13.05 -0.31 -2.83
N GLY A 369 -13.34 -1.42 -2.16
CA GLY A 369 -13.53 -2.73 -2.78
C GLY A 369 -14.59 -2.75 -3.89
N HIS A 370 -15.62 -1.90 -3.76
CA HIS A 370 -16.82 -1.93 -4.61
C HIS A 370 -16.98 -0.69 -5.51
N CYS A 371 -16.23 0.37 -5.28
CA CYS A 371 -16.28 1.58 -6.09
C CYS A 371 -15.74 1.35 -7.50
N ARG A 372 -16.27 2.07 -8.49
CA ARG A 372 -15.88 1.88 -9.89
C ARG A 372 -14.53 2.51 -10.20
N TYR A 373 -14.24 3.67 -9.62
CA TYR A 373 -13.04 4.45 -9.89
C TYR A 373 -12.27 4.70 -8.59
N PRO A 374 -11.57 3.67 -8.07
CA PRO A 374 -10.79 3.84 -6.85
C PRO A 374 -9.63 4.83 -7.09
N PRO A 375 -9.29 5.67 -6.11
CA PRO A 375 -8.05 6.44 -6.15
C PRO A 375 -6.85 5.51 -5.98
N LEU A 376 -5.68 5.98 -6.43
CA LEU A 376 -4.40 5.34 -6.11
C LEU A 376 -4.10 5.41 -4.61
N ARG A 377 -4.38 6.53 -3.95
CA ARG A 377 -4.09 6.73 -2.51
C ARG A 377 -5.35 7.08 -1.74
N LEU A 378 -5.53 6.45 -0.58
CA LEU A 378 -6.50 6.86 0.44
C LEU A 378 -5.77 7.15 1.75
N ILE A 379 -5.52 8.43 2.01
CA ILE A 379 -4.94 8.90 3.28
C ILE A 379 -6.03 8.92 4.35
N LEU A 380 -5.78 8.26 5.48
CA LEU A 380 -6.74 8.17 6.58
C LEU A 380 -6.21 8.89 7.83
N GLY A 381 -6.83 10.02 8.15
CA GLY A 381 -6.58 10.84 9.34
C GLY A 381 -6.14 12.26 9.01
N SER A 382 -6.67 13.24 9.73
CA SER A 382 -6.34 14.67 9.54
C SER A 382 -4.84 14.90 9.66
N PHE A 383 -4.21 14.36 10.71
CA PHE A 383 -2.76 14.52 10.91
C PHE A 383 -1.93 13.90 9.78
N ALA A 384 -2.37 12.76 9.25
CA ALA A 384 -1.72 12.12 8.10
C ALA A 384 -1.84 13.00 6.85
N VAL A 385 -3.04 13.52 6.57
CA VAL A 385 -3.29 14.44 5.45
C VAL A 385 -2.44 15.69 5.55
N ASP A 386 -2.41 16.34 6.72
CA ASP A 386 -1.66 17.57 6.92
C ASP A 386 -0.15 17.32 6.83
N SER A 387 0.35 16.24 7.45
CA SER A 387 1.78 15.89 7.40
C SER A 387 2.27 15.59 5.98
N ILE A 388 1.49 14.83 5.21
CA ILE A 388 1.83 14.53 3.81
C ILE A 388 1.77 15.81 2.97
N ARG A 389 0.73 16.64 3.16
CA ARG A 389 0.59 17.92 2.45
C ARG A 389 1.80 18.83 2.71
N ASP A 390 2.22 18.97 3.96
CA ASP A 390 3.33 19.84 4.31
C ASP A 390 4.68 19.28 3.85
N ARG A 391 4.85 17.95 3.86
CA ARG A 391 6.01 17.31 3.22
C ARG A 391 6.06 17.61 1.72
N LEU A 392 4.94 17.47 1.01
CA LEU A 392 4.88 17.75 -0.43
C LEU A 392 5.20 19.21 -0.75
N LYS A 393 4.68 20.17 0.04
CA LYS A 393 5.07 21.59 -0.10
C LYS A 393 6.57 21.77 0.08
N SER A 394 7.15 21.16 1.12
CA SER A 394 8.59 21.26 1.38
C SER A 394 9.42 20.68 0.23
N ILE A 395 8.98 19.57 -0.38
CA ILE A 395 9.63 19.01 -1.58
C ILE A 395 9.53 19.98 -2.76
N ILE A 396 8.36 20.58 -2.99
CA ILE A 396 8.17 21.55 -4.07
C ILE A 396 9.08 22.75 -3.87
N GLU A 397 9.12 23.31 -2.66
CA GLU A 397 10.02 24.42 -2.31
C GLU A 397 11.49 24.06 -2.56
N GLU A 398 11.92 22.87 -2.14
CA GLU A 398 13.29 22.39 -2.41
C GLU A 398 13.55 22.28 -3.93
N ILE A 399 12.65 21.69 -4.70
CA ILE A 399 12.80 21.62 -6.17
C ILE A 399 12.91 23.02 -6.76
N GLU A 400 12.05 23.96 -6.36
CA GLU A 400 12.04 25.32 -6.88
C GLU A 400 13.32 26.10 -6.52
N ASP A 401 13.87 25.89 -5.32
CA ASP A 401 15.13 26.49 -4.89
C ASP A 401 16.30 25.99 -5.74
N TRP A 402 16.32 24.69 -6.09
CA TRP A 402 17.46 24.05 -6.78
C TRP A 402 17.28 23.90 -8.30
N LYS A 403 16.10 24.21 -8.87
CA LYS A 403 15.80 24.00 -10.31
C LYS A 403 16.76 24.70 -11.26
N HIS A 404 17.32 25.85 -10.85
CA HIS A 404 18.26 26.64 -11.65
C HIS A 404 19.59 25.91 -11.92
N LEU A 405 19.89 24.83 -11.17
CA LEU A 405 21.03 23.95 -11.45
C LEU A 405 20.74 22.89 -12.51
N SER A 406 19.47 22.73 -12.92
CA SER A 406 19.08 21.82 -13.99
C SER A 406 19.27 22.53 -15.32
N PHE A 407 20.34 22.17 -16.04
CA PHE A 407 20.61 22.72 -17.36
C PHE A 407 19.45 22.41 -18.32
N PRO A 408 19.04 23.37 -19.17
CA PRO A 408 18.06 23.08 -20.21
C PRO A 408 18.60 21.97 -21.14
N PRO A 409 17.72 21.22 -21.80
CA PRO A 409 18.13 20.31 -22.87
C PRO A 409 19.01 21.08 -23.85
N LEU A 410 20.15 20.48 -24.26
CA LEU A 410 20.99 21.05 -25.31
C LEU A 410 20.09 21.37 -26.51
N GLU A 411 20.01 22.65 -26.88
CA GLU A 411 19.35 23.01 -28.13
C GLU A 411 20.06 22.25 -29.26
N PRO A 412 19.33 21.65 -30.21
CA PRO A 412 19.97 21.10 -31.38
C PRO A 412 20.75 22.23 -32.05
N GLU A 413 22.07 22.05 -32.16
CA GLU A 413 22.95 22.93 -32.93
C GLU A 413 22.27 23.22 -34.26
N PRO A 414 22.10 24.49 -34.67
CA PRO A 414 21.53 24.77 -35.97
C PRO A 414 22.40 24.09 -37.02
N ASP A 415 21.77 23.23 -37.83
CA ASP A 415 22.43 22.51 -38.92
C ASP A 415 23.31 23.50 -39.69
N ALA A 416 24.60 23.20 -39.75
CA ALA A 416 25.62 24.00 -40.42
C ALA A 416 25.50 23.85 -41.94
N ASP A 417 24.31 24.07 -42.50
CA ASP A 417 23.99 23.84 -43.90
C ASP A 417 23.34 25.08 -44.50
N GLY A 418 24.21 26.04 -44.88
CA GLY A 418 24.01 26.93 -46.03
C GLY A 418 23.02 28.09 -45.89
N GLU A 419 23.52 29.33 -45.93
CA GLU A 419 23.42 30.20 -47.11
C GLU A 419 23.93 31.62 -46.81
N GLY A 420 24.69 32.17 -47.76
CA GLY A 420 24.56 33.56 -48.18
C GLY A 420 25.17 34.64 -47.30
N GLU A 421 26.40 35.03 -47.63
CA GLU A 421 26.93 36.36 -47.35
C GLU A 421 25.98 37.46 -47.88
N GLY A 422 25.60 38.40 -47.00
CA GLY A 422 25.95 39.82 -47.17
C GLY A 422 25.25 40.68 -48.23
N GLU A 423 24.66 41.76 -47.71
CA GLU A 423 24.57 43.13 -48.28
C GLU A 423 23.34 43.52 -49.11
N GLY A 424 22.69 44.60 -48.64
CA GLY A 424 21.65 45.31 -49.37
C GLY A 424 20.81 46.24 -48.49
N GLU A 425 21.38 47.38 -48.08
CA GLU A 425 20.69 48.50 -47.44
C GLU A 425 19.54 49.04 -48.32
N GLY A 426 18.47 49.52 -47.67
CA GLY A 426 17.37 50.22 -48.31
C GLY A 426 16.39 50.76 -47.28
N GLU A 427 16.72 51.91 -46.70
CA GLU A 427 15.76 52.84 -46.09
C GLU A 427 14.78 53.32 -47.19
N ASP A 428 13.48 53.30 -46.93
CA ASP A 428 12.57 54.31 -47.48
C ASP A 428 11.37 54.53 -46.55
N ASP A 429 11.14 55.80 -46.29
CA ASP A 429 10.18 56.36 -45.36
C ASP A 429 8.80 56.48 -46.02
N GLY A 430 7.72 56.46 -45.23
CA GLY A 430 6.39 56.76 -45.76
C GLY A 430 5.27 56.62 -44.75
N GLU A 431 5.12 57.64 -43.90
CA GLU A 431 3.86 57.95 -43.23
C GLU A 431 2.73 58.15 -44.27
N ASP A 432 1.54 57.59 -44.06
CA ASP A 432 0.31 58.40 -44.13
C ASP A 432 -0.88 57.70 -43.44
N GLN A 433 -1.71 58.55 -42.87
CA GLN A 433 -2.88 58.33 -42.03
C GLN A 433 -4.10 57.91 -42.87
N GLY A 434 -5.12 57.35 -42.21
CA GLY A 434 -6.42 57.15 -42.85
C GLY A 434 -7.43 56.44 -41.97
N GLU A 435 -8.11 57.22 -41.14
CA GLU A 435 -9.32 56.88 -40.38
C GLU A 435 -10.50 56.43 -41.28
N GLY A 436 -11.49 55.77 -40.67
CA GLY A 436 -12.85 55.61 -41.22
C GLY A 436 -13.39 54.20 -41.01
N ASP A 437 -14.11 53.96 -39.91
CA ASP A 437 -15.60 53.95 -39.85
C ASP A 437 -16.15 52.58 -40.28
N GLU A 438 -16.57 51.73 -39.35
CA GLU A 438 -17.90 51.67 -38.70
C GLU A 438 -18.91 50.81 -39.48
N MET A 439 -19.56 49.91 -38.70
CA MET A 439 -20.87 49.28 -38.96
C MET A 439 -20.92 48.19 -40.06
N GLU A 440 -21.71 47.13 -40.00
CA GLU A 440 -22.75 46.66 -39.06
C GLU A 440 -22.98 45.15 -39.32
N ARG A 441 -23.88 44.59 -38.50
CA ARG A 441 -24.41 43.22 -38.44
C ARG A 441 -24.85 42.63 -39.79
N ASP A 442 -24.92 41.31 -39.87
CA ASP A 442 -26.23 40.62 -39.92
C ASP A 442 -26.12 39.12 -39.67
N GLU A 443 -27.06 38.65 -38.86
CA GLU A 443 -27.49 37.26 -38.69
C GLU A 443 -28.04 36.74 -40.03
N LEU A 444 -28.00 35.41 -40.25
CA LEU A 444 -29.14 34.67 -40.80
C LEU A 444 -28.91 33.16 -40.66
N ASP A 445 -29.96 32.54 -40.13
CA ASP A 445 -30.25 31.10 -40.05
C ASP A 445 -30.33 30.44 -41.44
N ASP A 446 -30.19 29.11 -41.47
CA ASP A 446 -31.19 28.20 -42.04
C ASP A 446 -30.66 26.75 -42.04
N ASP A 447 -31.22 25.96 -41.13
CA ASP A 447 -32.04 24.78 -41.38
C ASP A 447 -31.56 23.62 -42.29
N ASP A 448 -31.54 22.47 -41.61
CA ASP A 448 -32.28 21.23 -41.91
C ASP A 448 -31.74 20.12 -42.84
N ASP A 449 -31.77 18.96 -42.19
CA ASP A 449 -32.44 17.73 -42.60
C ASP A 449 -31.66 16.56 -43.25
N ASN A 450 -31.34 15.61 -42.36
CA ASN A 450 -32.08 14.36 -42.16
C ASN A 450 -31.82 13.10 -43.01
N ASN A 451 -31.96 12.01 -42.25
CA ASN A 451 -32.55 10.70 -42.56
C ASN A 451 -31.69 9.48 -42.96
N ASN A 452 -31.62 8.58 -41.96
CA ASN A 452 -32.25 7.24 -41.90
C ASN A 452 -31.84 6.09 -42.83
N ASP A 453 -31.69 4.92 -42.20
CA ASP A 453 -32.34 3.60 -42.47
C ASP A 453 -31.40 2.47 -41.95
N GLU A 454 -31.72 1.75 -40.87
CA GLU A 454 -32.61 0.58 -40.71
C GLU A 454 -32.09 -0.81 -41.20
N GLU A 455 -32.23 -1.79 -40.28
CA GLU A 455 -32.51 -3.23 -40.42
C GLU A 455 -31.45 -4.33 -40.77
N LYS A 456 -31.20 -5.17 -39.74
CA LYS A 456 -31.45 -6.64 -39.59
C LYS A 456 -30.79 -7.76 -40.42
N THR A 457 -30.54 -8.85 -39.65
CA THR A 457 -30.69 -10.31 -39.90
C THR A 457 -29.53 -11.23 -40.38
N GLU A 458 -29.22 -12.18 -39.49
CA GLU A 458 -29.04 -13.65 -39.63
C GLU A 458 -28.09 -14.30 -40.68
N GLY A 459 -27.18 -15.14 -40.16
CA GLY A 459 -27.18 -16.59 -40.40
C GLY A 459 -26.33 -17.18 -41.53
N GLY A 460 -25.50 -18.19 -41.20
CA GLY A 460 -25.22 -19.31 -42.10
C GLY A 460 -23.74 -19.63 -42.41
N ASP A 461 -23.22 -20.63 -41.71
CA ASP A 461 -22.05 -21.46 -42.08
C ASP A 461 -22.45 -22.39 -43.26
N PRO A 462 -21.53 -22.81 -44.17
CA PRO A 462 -21.01 -24.18 -44.02
C PRO A 462 -19.56 -24.44 -44.51
N LYS A 463 -19.02 -25.52 -43.92
CA LYS A 463 -17.78 -26.29 -44.18
C LYS A 463 -17.37 -26.50 -45.66
N GLY A 464 -16.05 -26.56 -45.91
CA GLY A 464 -15.47 -27.57 -46.81
C GLY A 464 -14.11 -27.33 -47.49
N ARG A 465 -13.05 -27.87 -46.88
CA ARG A 465 -11.85 -28.53 -47.48
C ARG A 465 -10.94 -27.81 -48.51
N GLY A 466 -9.63 -27.89 -48.23
CA GLY A 466 -8.58 -28.13 -49.25
C GLY A 466 -7.37 -27.21 -49.14
N GLY A 467 -6.25 -27.70 -48.60
CA GLY A 467 -5.05 -26.90 -48.36
C GLY A 467 -4.13 -26.71 -49.58
N THR A 468 -3.17 -25.78 -49.45
CA THR A 468 -1.73 -25.95 -49.73
C THR A 468 -0.97 -24.65 -49.48
N ALA A 469 0.09 -24.76 -48.67
CA ALA A 469 1.42 -24.16 -48.80
C ALA A 469 1.64 -22.61 -48.92
N THR A 470 2.66 -22.16 -48.14
CA THR A 470 3.48 -20.92 -48.24
C THR A 470 2.74 -19.59 -48.00
N ASN A 471 3.17 -18.66 -47.14
CA ASN A 471 4.51 -18.13 -46.89
C ASN A 471 4.54 -17.50 -45.48
N TYR A 472 5.61 -17.76 -44.73
CA TYR A 472 6.06 -16.89 -43.64
C TYR A 472 6.74 -15.66 -44.26
N ASP A 473 6.37 -14.46 -43.83
CA ASP A 473 7.28 -13.32 -43.94
C ASP A 473 7.29 -12.53 -42.63
N ALA A 474 8.51 -12.26 -42.19
CA ALA A 474 8.90 -11.68 -40.94
C ALA A 474 9.49 -10.30 -41.22
N ARG A 475 9.21 -9.30 -40.39
CA ARG A 475 10.09 -8.13 -40.30
C ARG A 475 9.97 -7.44 -38.95
N ALA A 476 10.80 -7.92 -38.01
CA ALA A 476 11.35 -7.12 -36.92
C ALA A 476 12.75 -6.66 -37.35
N PRO A 477 13.17 -5.41 -37.09
CA PRO A 477 14.55 -4.99 -37.27
C PRO A 477 15.39 -5.35 -36.03
N ASN A 478 16.58 -5.86 -36.29
CA ASN A 478 17.54 -6.36 -35.30
C ASN A 478 18.93 -5.82 -35.68
N VAL A 479 19.55 -4.96 -34.86
CA VAL A 479 20.97 -4.53 -34.88
C VAL A 479 21.19 -3.76 -33.57
N LYS A 480 22.18 -3.96 -32.69
CA LYS A 480 23.34 -4.86 -32.57
C LYS A 480 23.76 -4.82 -31.09
N ILE A 481 24.13 -5.97 -30.54
CA ILE A 481 24.89 -6.09 -29.29
C ILE A 481 26.36 -6.17 -29.70
N GLU A 482 27.20 -5.28 -29.20
CA GLU A 482 28.66 -5.45 -29.17
C GLU A 482 29.09 -5.70 -27.73
N ASP A 483 29.64 -6.89 -27.50
CA ASP A 483 30.41 -7.26 -26.32
C ASP A 483 31.74 -6.48 -26.29
N ARG A 484 32.07 -5.89 -25.14
CA ARG A 484 33.44 -5.88 -24.61
C ARG A 484 33.41 -5.84 -23.09
N MET A 485 33.91 -6.94 -22.52
CA MET A 485 34.38 -7.03 -21.13
C MET A 485 35.50 -6.03 -20.92
N ASP A 486 35.51 -5.37 -19.75
CA ASP A 486 36.73 -5.18 -18.99
C ASP A 486 36.43 -5.37 -17.50
N VAL A 487 37.26 -6.20 -16.90
CA VAL A 487 37.32 -6.60 -15.50
C VAL A 487 38.50 -5.83 -14.87
N ASP A 488 38.38 -5.53 -13.57
CA ASP A 488 39.37 -4.92 -12.64
C ASP A 488 39.36 -3.39 -12.47
N ARG A 489 38.71 -2.90 -11.40
CA ARG A 489 39.37 -2.49 -10.14
C ARG A 489 38.39 -2.08 -9.05
#